data_AF-A0A7V9N2E0-F1
#
_entry.id   AF-A0A7V9N2E0-F1
#
_cell.length_a   1.000
_cell.length_b   1.000
_cell.length_c   1.000
_cell.angle_alpha   90.00
_cell.angle_beta   90.00
_cell.angle_gamma   90.00
#
_symmetry.space_group_name_H-M   'P 1'
#
loop_
_entity.id
_entity.type
_entity.pdbx_description
1 polymer ?
#
loop_
_entity_poly.entity_id
_entity_poly.type
_entity_poly.pdbx_seq_one_letter_code
_entity_poly.pdbx_strand_id
1 'polypeptide(L)'
;MSRDRTESPLLPGGSLVSALFDREVIGLADRGGASNLIGDRWADIAAAHAATWAGSERRFHADDQEQWRIVRVDRLDATPQIAAAASRRGLQNPDLLLIGERGGEQTIQAADAKFSVETARAKQVSPEVVRGLLGLRAHVTGLLEGIADDVRVEQGVFLCPDYPLTHLMLRRRHGLVRTTVRSQDVVFVPVEADRFWDGVPGASIMAPLATTDELPVRSEERLMAGVYYFRLARAAVGFWLDATKPLLLHNDVVPLDESAVREDAKRRSRAAPSAFALIRRWDAEVQTIRNQRAAIDQAASLPIPGRDLRPLTVAIAAAAGGEAPSSNQVRRRLGAWYRGALRERVGPILPPVDDLQPVLREVASAGRDLAAQAGRELERIVLALMAEAEVAECESDIAQG
;
A
#
# COMPACT_ATOMS: atom_id res chain seq x y z
N MET A 1 -19.81 25.99 3.51
CA MET A 1 -19.33 25.19 4.65
C MET A 1 -20.41 24.64 5.57
N SER A 2 -21.61 25.26 5.71
CA SER A 2 -22.72 24.67 6.49
C SER A 2 -23.35 23.41 5.87
N ARG A 3 -23.01 23.06 4.62
CA ARG A 3 -23.59 21.93 3.86
C ARG A 3 -22.73 20.67 3.85
N ASP A 4 -21.62 20.65 4.61
CA ASP A 4 -20.64 19.54 4.58
C ASP A 4 -20.57 18.75 5.90
N ARG A 5 -21.46 19.08 6.86
CA ARG A 5 -21.57 18.37 8.14
C ARG A 5 -22.80 17.48 8.12
N THR A 6 -22.59 16.22 7.78
CA THR A 6 -23.57 15.16 8.05
C THR A 6 -23.36 14.69 9.48
N GLU A 7 -24.33 14.96 10.35
CA GLU A 7 -24.37 14.49 11.73
C GLU A 7 -25.36 13.33 11.84
N SER A 8 -24.99 12.28 12.56
CA SER A 8 -25.84 11.11 12.78
C SER A 8 -25.28 10.26 13.93
N PRO A 9 -26.13 9.75 14.84
CA PRO A 9 -25.70 8.82 15.88
C PRO A 9 -25.26 7.46 15.33
N LEU A 10 -25.55 7.17 14.05
CA LEU A 10 -25.12 5.94 13.37
C LEU A 10 -23.63 5.96 13.00
N LEU A 11 -23.05 7.16 12.93
CA LEU A 11 -21.65 7.39 12.59
C LEU A 11 -20.78 7.37 13.86
N PRO A 12 -19.59 6.75 13.82
CA PRO A 12 -18.64 6.88 14.91
C PRO A 12 -18.26 8.35 15.14
N GLY A 13 -18.34 8.79 16.40
CA GLY A 13 -18.11 10.19 16.78
C GLY A 13 -19.18 11.18 16.33
N GLY A 14 -20.36 10.70 15.90
CA GLY A 14 -21.57 11.51 15.67
C GLY A 14 -21.61 12.32 14.37
N SER A 15 -20.56 12.29 13.56
CA SER A 15 -20.50 13.01 12.28
C SER A 15 -19.63 12.30 11.26
N LEU A 16 -19.84 12.60 9.97
CA LEU A 16 -19.04 12.01 8.89
C LEU A 16 -17.57 12.43 8.95
N VAL A 17 -17.30 13.66 9.38
CA VAL A 17 -15.92 14.13 9.61
C VAL A 17 -15.28 13.33 10.74
N SER A 18 -15.98 13.16 11.87
CA SER A 18 -15.49 12.36 13.00
C SER A 18 -15.20 10.92 12.57
N ALA A 19 -16.12 10.30 11.83
CA ALA A 19 -16.00 8.94 11.35
C ALA A 19 -14.80 8.75 10.39
N LEU A 20 -14.50 9.74 9.56
CA LEU A 20 -13.33 9.72 8.66
C LEU A 20 -11.99 9.87 9.40
N PHE A 21 -11.99 10.35 10.64
CA PHE A 21 -10.80 10.40 11.50
C PHE A 21 -10.81 9.36 12.61
N ASP A 22 -11.83 8.50 12.65
CA ASP A 22 -11.94 7.46 13.66
C ASP A 22 -10.86 6.38 13.43
N ARG A 23 -10.05 6.14 14.46
CA ARG A 23 -8.92 5.20 14.39
C ARG A 23 -9.37 3.75 14.25
N GLU A 24 -10.53 3.39 14.80
CA GLU A 24 -11.10 2.05 14.65
C GLU A 24 -11.54 1.86 13.21
N VAL A 25 -12.28 2.82 12.62
CA VAL A 25 -12.67 2.77 11.19
C VAL A 25 -11.45 2.61 10.28
N ILE A 26 -10.41 3.41 10.48
CA ILE A 26 -9.19 3.35 9.66
C ILE A 26 -8.47 2.00 9.86
N GLY A 27 -8.26 1.58 11.11
CA GLY A 27 -7.56 0.33 11.41
C GLY A 27 -8.29 -0.91 10.89
N LEU A 28 -9.62 -0.93 10.92
CA LEU A 28 -10.42 -2.02 10.36
C LEU A 28 -10.37 -2.00 8.82
N ALA A 29 -10.47 -0.82 8.21
CA ALA A 29 -10.42 -0.66 6.75
C ALA A 29 -9.07 -1.07 6.15
N ASP A 30 -7.97 -0.74 6.82
CA ASP A 30 -6.62 -1.03 6.33
C ASP A 30 -6.26 -2.52 6.40
N ARG A 31 -6.97 -3.33 7.20
CA ARG A 31 -6.90 -4.80 7.09
C ARG A 31 -7.33 -5.30 5.72
N GLY A 32 -8.25 -4.58 5.08
CA GLY A 32 -8.63 -4.79 3.68
C GLY A 32 -7.82 -3.95 2.69
N GLY A 33 -6.79 -3.23 3.10
CA GLY A 33 -5.96 -2.41 2.19
C GLY A 33 -6.65 -1.14 1.67
N ALA A 34 -7.58 -0.55 2.42
CA ALA A 34 -8.32 0.64 1.99
C ALA A 34 -7.41 1.82 1.62
N SER A 35 -6.44 2.17 2.48
CA SER A 35 -5.57 3.32 2.23
C SER A 35 -4.73 3.17 0.95
N ASN A 36 -4.26 1.95 0.65
CA ASN A 36 -3.52 1.68 -0.59
C ASN A 36 -4.43 1.88 -1.81
N LEU A 37 -5.61 1.25 -1.84
CA LEU A 37 -6.53 1.37 -2.97
C LEU A 37 -7.01 2.82 -3.22
N ILE A 38 -7.27 3.58 -2.14
CA ILE A 38 -7.61 5.00 -2.26
C ILE A 38 -6.41 5.80 -2.79
N GLY A 39 -5.21 5.50 -2.29
CA GLY A 39 -3.96 6.15 -2.71
C GLY A 39 -3.65 5.89 -4.19
N ASP A 40 -3.70 4.63 -4.62
CA ASP A 40 -3.44 4.20 -5.99
C ASP A 40 -4.45 4.86 -6.95
N ARG A 41 -5.74 4.81 -6.62
CA ARG A 41 -6.78 5.47 -7.41
C ARG A 41 -6.58 6.98 -7.48
N TRP A 42 -6.16 7.60 -6.39
CA TRP A 42 -5.86 9.02 -6.38
C TRP A 42 -4.64 9.36 -7.24
N ALA A 43 -3.58 8.56 -7.19
CA ALA A 43 -2.40 8.75 -8.03
C ALA A 43 -2.77 8.72 -9.52
N ASP A 44 -3.62 7.78 -9.95
CA ASP A 44 -4.13 7.73 -11.32
C ASP A 44 -4.91 8.98 -11.72
N ILE A 45 -5.86 9.43 -10.88
CA ILE A 45 -6.67 10.62 -11.15
C ILE A 45 -5.80 11.87 -11.20
N ALA A 46 -4.88 12.03 -10.26
CA ALA A 46 -3.97 13.16 -10.18
C ALA A 46 -3.01 13.19 -11.38
N ALA A 47 -2.46 12.05 -11.79
CA ALA A 47 -1.62 11.91 -12.97
C ALA A 47 -2.40 12.25 -14.26
N ALA A 48 -3.62 11.72 -14.42
CA ALA A 48 -4.47 12.03 -15.56
C ALA A 48 -4.80 13.53 -15.65
N HIS A 49 -5.09 14.16 -14.50
CA HIS A 49 -5.31 15.59 -14.44
C HIS A 49 -4.04 16.39 -14.78
N ALA A 50 -2.90 16.02 -14.21
CA ALA A 50 -1.62 16.68 -14.47
C ALA A 50 -1.18 16.55 -15.93
N ALA A 51 -1.46 15.43 -16.60
CA ALA A 51 -1.15 15.24 -18.02
C ALA A 51 -1.83 16.28 -18.93
N THR A 52 -3.00 16.81 -18.53
CA THR A 52 -3.69 17.91 -19.27
C THR A 52 -2.95 19.24 -19.19
N TRP A 53 -1.90 19.35 -18.38
CA TRP A 53 -1.18 20.60 -18.17
C TRP A 53 -0.09 20.83 -19.22
N ALA A 54 0.30 19.79 -19.97
CA ALA A 54 1.26 19.95 -21.06
C ALA A 54 0.74 20.96 -22.10
N GLY A 55 1.60 21.91 -22.47
CA GLY A 55 1.27 23.04 -23.34
C GLY A 55 0.62 24.24 -22.63
N SER A 56 0.28 24.14 -21.34
CA SER A 56 -0.34 25.24 -20.58
C SER A 56 0.68 26.07 -19.79
N GLU A 57 0.38 27.35 -19.60
CA GLU A 57 1.09 28.25 -18.69
C GLU A 57 0.45 28.20 -17.30
N ARG A 58 1.27 27.98 -16.27
CA ARG A 58 0.80 27.79 -14.89
C ARG A 58 1.63 28.55 -13.88
N ARG A 59 0.99 28.86 -12.76
CA ARG A 59 1.62 29.28 -11.50
C ARG A 59 1.22 28.29 -10.44
N PHE A 60 2.20 27.72 -9.75
CA PHE A 60 1.93 26.73 -8.71
C PHE A 60 2.03 27.33 -7.31
N HIS A 61 2.91 28.32 -7.14
CA HIS A 61 3.02 29.08 -5.91
C HIS A 61 2.47 30.48 -6.10
N ALA A 62 1.82 31.01 -5.06
CA ALA A 62 1.27 32.37 -5.09
C ALA A 62 2.35 33.44 -5.34
N ASP A 63 3.58 33.15 -4.94
CA ASP A 63 4.75 34.04 -5.05
C ASP A 63 5.50 33.87 -6.38
N ASP A 64 5.04 32.98 -7.28
CA ASP A 64 5.63 32.81 -8.61
C ASP A 64 5.45 34.10 -9.44
N GLN A 65 6.55 34.80 -9.71
CA GLN A 65 6.53 36.05 -10.48
C GLN A 65 6.30 35.79 -11.99
N GLU A 66 6.83 34.68 -12.49
CA GLU A 66 6.76 34.30 -13.89
C GLU A 66 5.84 33.09 -14.09
N GLN A 67 5.16 33.06 -15.23
CA GLN A 67 4.41 31.88 -15.62
C GLN A 67 5.37 30.78 -16.06
N TRP A 68 5.06 29.55 -15.68
CA TRP A 68 5.78 28.37 -16.12
C TRP A 68 5.01 27.69 -17.23
N ARG A 69 5.61 27.57 -18.41
CA ARG A 69 5.02 26.78 -19.50
C ARG A 69 5.41 25.33 -19.31
N ILE A 70 4.44 24.49 -18.96
CA ILE A 70 4.68 23.04 -18.82
C ILE A 70 4.76 22.44 -20.21
N VAL A 71 5.87 21.79 -20.51
CA VAL A 71 6.14 21.13 -21.79
C VAL A 71 5.75 19.65 -21.71
N ARG A 72 6.04 19.00 -20.57
CA ARG A 72 5.85 17.56 -20.39
C ARG A 72 5.56 17.22 -18.93
N VAL A 73 4.81 16.15 -18.71
CA VAL A 73 4.58 15.54 -17.40
C VAL A 73 4.99 14.08 -17.48
N ASP A 74 5.99 13.69 -16.70
CA ASP A 74 6.49 12.32 -16.65
C ASP A 74 5.91 11.60 -15.44
N ARG A 75 5.36 10.40 -15.67
CA ARG A 75 4.76 9.55 -14.63
C ARG A 75 5.77 8.51 -14.17
N LEU A 76 6.39 8.73 -13.01
CA LEU A 76 7.49 7.90 -12.51
C LEU A 76 7.03 6.61 -11.84
N ASP A 77 5.89 6.65 -11.14
CA ASP A 77 5.27 5.48 -10.50
C ASP A 77 4.84 4.40 -11.53
N ALA A 78 4.60 4.80 -12.79
CA ALA A 78 4.27 3.88 -13.88
C ALA A 78 5.48 3.11 -14.45
N THR A 79 6.71 3.43 -14.02
CA THR A 79 7.93 2.76 -14.50
C THR A 79 8.64 2.04 -13.33
N PRO A 80 8.36 0.73 -13.11
CA PRO A 80 8.87 -0.01 -11.95
C PRO A 80 10.40 0.02 -11.80
N GLN A 81 11.13 0.11 -12.91
CA GLN A 81 12.58 0.19 -12.93
C GLN A 81 13.11 1.45 -12.21
N ILE A 82 12.40 2.58 -12.32
CA ILE A 82 12.76 3.85 -11.66
C ILE A 82 12.61 3.69 -10.15
N ALA A 83 11.45 3.18 -9.69
CA ALA A 83 11.19 2.94 -8.28
C ALA A 83 12.22 1.97 -7.67
N ALA A 84 12.56 0.90 -8.39
CA ALA A 84 13.58 -0.06 -7.97
C ALA A 84 14.98 0.57 -7.89
N ALA A 85 15.37 1.39 -8.87
CA ALA A 85 16.65 2.09 -8.87
C ALA A 85 16.76 3.14 -7.75
N ALA A 86 15.71 3.93 -7.54
CA ALA A 86 15.63 4.91 -6.46
C ALA A 86 15.71 4.22 -5.08
N SER A 87 14.95 3.14 -4.88
CA SER A 87 14.95 2.37 -3.64
C SER A 87 16.32 1.77 -3.31
N ARG A 88 17.03 1.19 -4.29
CA ARG A 88 18.40 0.67 -4.11
C ARG A 88 19.40 1.72 -3.62
N ARG A 89 19.12 3.01 -3.86
CA ARG A 89 19.97 4.13 -3.44
C ARG A 89 19.39 4.94 -2.28
N GLY A 90 18.32 4.45 -1.64
CA GLY A 90 17.67 5.16 -0.52
C GLY A 90 17.03 6.49 -0.92
N LEU A 91 16.75 6.68 -2.21
CA LEU A 91 16.09 7.87 -2.72
C LEU A 91 14.56 7.74 -2.60
N GLN A 92 13.89 8.88 -2.46
CA GLN A 92 12.44 8.94 -2.62
C GLN A 92 12.10 8.89 -4.12
N ASN A 93 10.92 8.38 -4.44
CA ASN A 93 10.37 8.39 -5.79
C ASN A 93 9.04 9.15 -5.75
N PRO A 94 8.98 10.43 -6.19
CA PRO A 94 7.73 11.13 -6.34
C PRO A 94 6.91 10.49 -7.47
N ASP A 95 5.59 10.69 -7.46
CA ASP A 95 4.73 10.07 -8.48
C ASP A 95 4.98 10.67 -9.87
N LEU A 96 5.21 11.99 -9.94
CA LEU A 96 5.32 12.76 -11.17
C LEU A 96 6.53 13.69 -11.18
N LEU A 97 7.00 13.99 -12.40
CA LEU A 97 7.87 15.14 -12.68
C LEU A 97 7.17 16.06 -13.68
N LEU A 98 7.10 17.34 -13.32
CA LEU A 98 6.62 18.42 -14.16
C LEU A 98 7.83 19.09 -14.81
N ILE A 99 7.85 19.14 -16.14
CA ILE A 99 8.97 19.66 -16.94
C ILE A 99 8.46 20.79 -17.82
N GLY A 100 9.19 21.90 -17.86
CA GLY A 100 8.80 23.02 -18.69
C GLY A 100 9.86 24.12 -18.79
N GLU A 101 9.42 25.32 -19.13
CA GLU A 101 10.28 26.48 -19.36
C GLU A 101 9.78 27.70 -18.56
N ARG A 102 10.70 28.34 -17.82
CA ARG A 102 10.45 29.55 -17.01
C ARG A 102 11.60 30.52 -17.26
N GLY A 103 11.29 31.76 -17.64
CA GLY A 103 12.32 32.76 -17.97
C GLY A 103 13.26 32.35 -19.12
N GLY A 104 12.85 31.43 -19.99
CA GLY A 104 13.69 30.86 -21.05
C GLY A 104 14.61 29.72 -20.60
N GLU A 105 14.58 29.33 -19.32
CA GLU A 105 15.37 28.22 -18.77
C GLU A 105 14.51 26.96 -18.61
N GLN A 106 15.08 25.81 -18.95
CA GLN A 106 14.43 24.53 -18.68
C GLN A 106 14.34 24.32 -17.16
N THR A 107 13.14 24.05 -16.67
CA THR A 107 12.82 23.92 -15.25
C THR A 107 12.12 22.58 -14.99
N ILE A 108 12.43 21.97 -13.86
CA ILE A 108 11.84 20.71 -13.40
C ILE A 108 11.37 20.80 -11.95
N GLN A 109 10.19 20.26 -11.66
CA GLN A 109 9.62 20.15 -10.32
C GLN A 109 9.04 18.75 -10.08
N ALA A 110 9.17 18.24 -8.85
CA ALA A 110 8.44 17.04 -8.43
C ALA A 110 6.97 17.36 -8.16
N ALA A 111 6.09 16.43 -8.49
CA ALA A 111 4.72 16.43 -8.00
C ALA A 111 4.38 15.05 -7.42
N ASP A 112 3.69 15.06 -6.29
CA ASP A 112 3.36 13.82 -5.57
C ASP A 112 1.88 13.84 -5.16
N ALA A 113 1.16 12.78 -5.53
CA ALA A 113 -0.26 12.65 -5.32
C ALA A 113 -0.54 12.19 -3.88
N LYS A 114 -1.22 13.03 -3.10
CA LYS A 114 -1.62 12.71 -1.73
C LYS A 114 -3.11 12.90 -1.53
N PHE A 115 -3.82 11.79 -1.32
CA PHE A 115 -5.25 11.83 -1.00
C PHE A 115 -5.53 12.54 0.33
N SER A 116 -4.61 12.39 1.30
CA SER A 116 -4.63 13.10 2.58
C SER A 116 -3.32 13.88 2.77
N VAL A 117 -3.44 15.20 2.95
CA VAL A 117 -2.31 16.11 3.24
C VAL A 117 -1.58 15.78 4.54
N GLU A 118 -2.17 14.98 5.43
CA GLU A 118 -1.50 14.55 6.67
C GLU A 118 -0.38 13.54 6.40
N THR A 119 -0.44 12.85 5.27
CA THR A 119 0.59 11.89 4.85
C THR A 119 1.69 12.54 4.02
N ALA A 120 1.48 13.77 3.55
CA ALA A 120 2.46 14.54 2.82
C ALA A 120 3.66 14.93 3.71
N ARG A 121 4.87 14.80 3.17
CA ARG A 121 6.12 15.19 3.81
C ARG A 121 6.93 16.01 2.80
N ALA A 122 7.27 17.25 3.14
CA ALA A 122 7.98 18.17 2.24
C ALA A 122 9.21 17.56 1.54
N LYS A 123 9.94 16.67 2.22
CA LYS A 123 11.08 15.94 1.66
C LYS A 123 10.74 15.15 0.38
N GLN A 124 9.52 14.63 0.23
CA GLN A 124 9.09 13.82 -0.92
C GLN A 124 9.15 14.59 -2.25
N VAL A 125 8.91 15.89 -2.21
CA VAL A 125 8.87 16.77 -3.39
C VAL A 125 9.98 17.82 -3.35
N SER A 126 11.03 17.56 -2.57
CA SER A 126 12.15 18.48 -2.42
C SER A 126 13.06 18.51 -3.65
N PRO A 127 13.76 19.63 -3.92
CA PRO A 127 14.76 19.71 -4.99
C PRO A 127 15.83 18.62 -4.89
N GLU A 128 16.19 18.20 -3.68
CA GLU A 128 17.17 17.15 -3.44
C GLU A 128 16.72 15.80 -4.00
N VAL A 129 15.43 15.49 -3.94
CA VAL A 129 14.86 14.27 -4.53
C VAL A 129 14.99 14.30 -6.04
N VAL A 130 14.63 15.42 -6.68
CA VAL A 130 14.73 15.56 -8.14
C VAL A 130 16.18 15.46 -8.60
N ARG A 131 17.12 16.16 -7.92
CA ARG A 131 18.57 16.03 -8.21
C ARG A 131 19.06 14.60 -8.05
N GLY A 132 18.59 13.89 -7.02
CA GLY A 132 18.88 12.47 -6.83
C GLY A 132 18.42 11.62 -8.02
N LEU A 133 17.23 11.88 -8.56
CA LEU A 133 16.71 11.21 -9.76
C LEU A 133 17.51 11.57 -11.02
N LEU A 134 17.97 12.82 -11.18
CA LEU A 134 18.87 13.20 -12.28
C LEU A 134 20.17 12.36 -12.24
N GLY A 135 20.69 12.08 -11.04
CA GLY A 135 21.83 11.17 -10.87
C GLY A 135 21.55 9.71 -11.25
N LEU A 136 20.28 9.31 -11.39
CA LEU A 136 19.91 7.96 -11.83
C LEU A 136 19.92 7.79 -13.35
N ARG A 137 20.02 8.87 -14.15
CA ARG A 137 19.97 8.80 -15.63
C ARG A 137 21.04 7.86 -16.21
N ALA A 138 22.21 7.79 -15.58
CA ALA A 138 23.30 6.89 -15.98
C ALA A 138 22.98 5.39 -15.75
N HIS A 139 21.90 5.07 -15.04
CA HIS A 139 21.58 3.72 -14.59
C HIS A 139 20.18 3.24 -15.00
N VAL A 140 19.36 4.14 -15.56
CA VAL A 140 18.02 3.84 -16.03
C VAL A 140 17.87 4.44 -17.42
N THR A 141 17.98 3.59 -18.44
CA THR A 141 17.88 4.00 -19.84
C THR A 141 16.58 4.73 -20.11
N GLY A 142 16.66 5.88 -20.79
CA GLY A 142 15.49 6.71 -21.14
C GLY A 142 14.90 7.54 -19.99
N LEU A 143 15.44 7.42 -18.77
CA LEU A 143 15.02 8.28 -17.66
C LEU A 143 15.37 9.74 -17.97
N LEU A 144 14.34 10.60 -18.03
CA LEU A 144 14.49 12.05 -18.24
C LEU A 144 15.26 12.41 -19.51
N GLU A 145 14.97 11.67 -20.59
CA GLU A 145 15.49 12.00 -21.91
C GLU A 145 15.09 13.43 -22.33
N GLY A 146 16.05 14.17 -22.87
CA GLY A 146 15.90 15.56 -23.30
C GLY A 146 15.97 16.60 -22.17
N ILE A 147 16.28 16.20 -20.94
CA ILE A 147 16.50 17.14 -19.83
C ILE A 147 17.99 17.48 -19.76
N ALA A 148 18.31 18.77 -19.74
CA ALA A 148 19.67 19.26 -19.61
C ALA A 148 20.28 18.91 -18.23
N ASP A 149 21.60 18.91 -18.15
CA ASP A 149 22.32 18.65 -16.89
C ASP A 149 22.30 19.86 -15.95
N ASP A 150 22.17 21.07 -16.50
CA ASP A 150 22.04 22.34 -15.80
C ASP A 150 20.58 22.78 -15.60
N VAL A 151 19.62 21.86 -15.78
CA VAL A 151 18.20 22.13 -15.59
C VAL A 151 17.93 22.77 -14.22
N ARG A 152 17.11 23.81 -14.21
CA ARG A 152 16.70 24.48 -12.98
C ARG A 152 15.75 23.57 -12.19
N VAL A 153 16.20 23.10 -11.03
CA VAL A 153 15.38 22.29 -10.12
C VAL A 153 14.70 23.19 -9.09
N GLU A 154 13.37 23.20 -9.07
CA GLU A 154 12.57 23.98 -8.13
C GLU A 154 11.87 23.11 -7.08
N GLN A 155 11.32 23.77 -6.06
CA GLN A 155 10.52 23.13 -5.02
C GLN A 155 9.26 22.53 -5.65
N GLY A 156 8.99 21.26 -5.36
CA GLY A 156 7.82 20.56 -5.88
C GLY A 156 6.55 20.79 -5.06
N VAL A 157 5.46 20.19 -5.55
CA VAL A 157 4.09 20.38 -5.03
C VAL A 157 3.38 19.06 -4.73
N PHE A 158 2.36 19.10 -3.89
CA PHE A 158 1.47 17.97 -3.66
C PHE A 158 0.17 18.13 -4.45
N LEU A 159 -0.25 17.08 -5.15
CA LEU A 159 -1.56 17.03 -5.80
C LEU A 159 -2.55 16.40 -4.83
N CYS A 160 -3.48 17.20 -4.32
CA CYS A 160 -4.48 16.76 -3.34
C CYS A 160 -5.90 16.99 -3.85
N PRO A 161 -6.86 16.13 -3.49
CA PRO A 161 -8.24 16.30 -3.92
C PRO A 161 -8.81 17.62 -3.39
N ASP A 162 -9.51 18.34 -4.25
CA ASP A 162 -10.29 19.52 -3.87
C ASP A 162 -11.61 19.07 -3.24
N TYR A 163 -11.56 18.75 -1.94
CA TYR A 163 -12.73 18.33 -1.19
C TYR A 163 -12.64 18.82 0.26
N PRO A 164 -13.76 18.87 1.01
CA PRO A 164 -13.81 19.53 2.31
C PRO A 164 -12.77 19.03 3.32
N LEU A 165 -12.38 17.75 3.25
CA LEU A 165 -11.43 17.16 4.19
C LEU A 165 -10.00 17.71 4.03
N THR A 166 -9.51 17.90 2.79
CA THR A 166 -8.20 18.55 2.53
C THR A 166 -8.15 19.93 3.18
N HIS A 167 -9.19 20.73 2.97
CA HIS A 167 -9.30 22.08 3.53
C HIS A 167 -9.34 22.09 5.06
N LEU A 168 -10.05 21.14 5.68
CA LEU A 168 -10.10 21.00 7.14
C LEU A 168 -8.73 20.65 7.74
N MET A 169 -7.99 19.73 7.10
CA MET A 169 -6.65 19.31 7.52
C MET A 169 -5.62 20.44 7.40
N LEU A 170 -5.63 21.19 6.30
CA LEU A 170 -4.72 22.33 6.10
C LEU A 170 -4.96 23.47 7.09
N ARG A 171 -6.20 23.68 7.54
CA ARG A 171 -6.55 24.67 8.58
C ARG A 171 -6.12 24.25 9.99
N ARG A 172 -5.43 23.10 10.15
CA ARG A 172 -4.89 22.57 11.42
C ARG A 172 -5.92 22.42 12.56
N ARG A 173 -7.21 22.29 12.22
CA ARG A 173 -8.28 22.11 13.23
C ARG A 173 -8.76 20.67 13.37
N HIS A 174 -8.51 19.81 12.37
CA HIS A 174 -8.98 18.44 12.31
C HIS A 174 -7.90 17.57 11.67
N GLY A 175 -7.71 16.36 12.17
CA GLY A 175 -6.63 15.48 11.73
C GLY A 175 -6.21 14.46 12.77
N LEU A 176 -5.66 13.32 12.32
CA LEU A 176 -4.94 12.38 13.18
C LEU A 176 -3.55 12.89 13.54
N VAL A 177 -2.90 13.61 12.62
CA VAL A 177 -1.52 14.08 12.76
C VAL A 177 -1.43 15.53 12.26
N ARG A 178 -0.56 16.33 12.90
CA ARG A 178 -0.32 17.70 12.47
C ARG A 178 0.23 17.73 11.04
N THR A 179 -0.42 18.48 10.16
CA THR A 179 0.04 18.72 8.79
C THR A 179 1.39 19.45 8.78
N THR A 180 2.36 18.88 8.06
CA THR A 180 3.72 19.43 7.92
C THR A 180 3.88 20.33 6.69
N VAL A 181 2.93 20.24 5.75
CA VAL A 181 2.86 21.03 4.53
C VAL A 181 1.93 22.24 4.72
N ARG A 182 2.16 23.29 3.93
CA ARG A 182 1.34 24.51 3.89
C ARG A 182 0.40 24.47 2.68
N SER A 183 -0.62 25.32 2.68
CA SER A 183 -1.56 25.42 1.56
C SER A 183 -0.87 25.82 0.24
N GLN A 184 0.21 26.60 0.30
CA GLN A 184 1.01 26.99 -0.87
C GLN A 184 1.82 25.84 -1.48
N ASP A 185 1.96 24.72 -0.76
CA ASP A 185 2.66 23.52 -1.24
C ASP A 185 1.68 22.54 -1.92
N VAL A 186 0.39 22.87 -1.98
CA VAL A 186 -0.70 21.98 -2.40
C VAL A 186 -1.42 22.56 -3.61
N VAL A 187 -1.49 21.77 -4.68
CA VAL A 187 -2.36 22.00 -5.82
C VAL A 187 -3.64 21.20 -5.61
N PHE A 188 -4.77 21.91 -5.58
CA PHE A 188 -6.09 21.32 -5.45
C PHE A 188 -6.56 20.80 -6.81
N VAL A 189 -6.72 19.48 -6.89
CA VAL A 189 -7.15 18.80 -8.11
C VAL A 189 -8.65 18.47 -7.98
N PRO A 190 -9.50 18.90 -8.93
CA PRO A 190 -10.91 18.58 -8.94
C PRO A 190 -11.15 17.06 -8.91
N VAL A 191 -12.15 16.64 -8.14
CA VAL A 191 -12.50 15.21 -8.00
C VAL A 191 -14.01 15.02 -8.09
N GLU A 192 -14.42 14.12 -8.96
CA GLU A 192 -15.82 13.74 -9.16
C GLU A 192 -16.11 12.47 -8.32
N ALA A 193 -17.06 12.57 -7.40
CA ALA A 193 -17.33 11.51 -6.42
C ALA A 193 -17.94 10.24 -7.04
N ASP A 194 -18.73 10.40 -8.10
CA ASP A 194 -19.37 9.33 -8.85
C ASP A 194 -18.37 8.48 -9.63
N ARG A 195 -17.31 9.11 -10.17
CA ARG A 195 -16.26 8.41 -10.93
C ARG A 195 -15.08 7.94 -10.10
N PHE A 196 -14.91 8.45 -8.88
CA PHE A 196 -13.75 8.09 -8.05
C PHE A 196 -13.65 6.58 -7.83
N TRP A 197 -14.79 5.90 -7.66
CA TRP A 197 -14.83 4.48 -7.29
C TRP A 197 -14.87 3.52 -8.50
N ASP A 198 -14.87 4.03 -9.73
CA ASP A 198 -14.92 3.22 -10.94
C ASP A 198 -13.70 2.28 -11.03
N GLY A 199 -13.97 0.98 -11.14
CA GLY A 199 -12.94 -0.05 -11.23
C GLY A 199 -12.17 -0.31 -9.93
N VAL A 200 -12.53 0.33 -8.81
CA VAL A 200 -11.86 0.13 -7.52
C VAL A 200 -12.37 -1.16 -6.84
N PRO A 201 -11.52 -2.16 -6.55
CA PRO A 201 -11.95 -3.41 -5.95
C PRO A 201 -12.68 -3.25 -4.61
N GLY A 202 -13.88 -3.81 -4.52
CA GLY A 202 -14.76 -3.76 -3.35
C GLY A 202 -15.69 -2.55 -3.28
N ALA A 203 -15.64 -1.62 -4.24
CA ALA A 203 -16.57 -0.48 -4.29
C ALA A 203 -18.05 -0.94 -4.38
N SER A 204 -18.31 -2.08 -5.01
CA SER A 204 -19.65 -2.68 -5.13
C SER A 204 -20.32 -3.04 -3.80
N ILE A 205 -19.55 -3.13 -2.71
CA ILE A 205 -19.98 -3.46 -1.34
C ILE A 205 -20.45 -2.20 -0.59
N MET A 206 -20.09 -1.00 -1.07
CA MET A 206 -20.47 0.27 -0.42
C MET A 206 -21.98 0.46 -0.34
N ALA A 207 -22.71 0.12 -1.42
CA ALA A 207 -24.14 0.37 -1.52
C ALA A 207 -24.96 -0.34 -0.41
N PRO A 208 -24.81 -1.66 -0.16
CA PRO A 208 -25.45 -2.31 0.98
C PRO A 208 -25.19 -1.64 2.34
N LEU A 209 -23.97 -1.15 2.56
CA LEU A 209 -23.59 -0.48 3.81
C LEU A 209 -24.24 0.90 3.90
N ALA A 210 -24.21 1.68 2.82
CA ALA A 210 -24.89 2.98 2.75
C ALA A 210 -26.40 2.87 2.96
N THR A 211 -27.04 1.84 2.40
CA THR A 211 -28.46 1.54 2.66
C THR A 211 -28.73 1.17 4.11
N THR A 212 -27.75 0.68 4.86
CA THR A 212 -27.96 0.35 6.29
C THR A 212 -28.06 1.62 7.14
N ASP A 213 -27.27 2.64 6.83
CA ASP A 213 -27.25 3.90 7.60
C ASP A 213 -28.32 4.91 7.12
N GLU A 214 -28.79 4.80 5.88
CA GLU A 214 -29.79 5.70 5.25
C GLU A 214 -29.51 7.20 5.46
N LEU A 215 -28.23 7.59 5.45
CA LEU A 215 -27.84 8.98 5.68
C LEU A 215 -28.35 9.89 4.54
N PRO A 216 -28.62 11.19 4.83
CA PRO A 216 -29.07 12.17 3.83
C PRO A 216 -27.94 12.65 2.89
N VAL A 217 -26.96 11.79 2.63
CA VAL A 217 -25.83 12.02 1.71
C VAL A 217 -25.50 10.72 0.99
N ARG A 218 -25.32 10.82 -0.32
CA ARG A 218 -24.99 9.67 -1.18
C ARG A 218 -23.51 9.62 -1.47
N SER A 219 -22.97 8.40 -1.53
CA SER A 219 -21.56 8.13 -1.87
C SER A 219 -21.17 8.67 -3.25
N GLU A 220 -22.11 8.61 -4.21
CA GLU A 220 -21.95 9.10 -5.59
C GLU A 220 -21.91 10.64 -5.66
N GLU A 221 -22.54 11.34 -4.71
CA GLU A 221 -22.63 12.81 -4.71
C GLU A 221 -21.52 13.46 -3.87
N ARG A 222 -21.01 12.72 -2.87
CA ARG A 222 -20.10 13.26 -1.85
C ARG A 222 -18.95 12.29 -1.60
N LEU A 223 -17.75 12.67 -2.04
CA LEU A 223 -16.53 11.88 -1.86
C LEU A 223 -16.29 11.47 -0.41
N MET A 224 -16.59 12.34 0.57
CA MET A 224 -16.48 12.01 1.99
C MET A 224 -17.33 10.80 2.41
N ALA A 225 -18.58 10.74 1.92
CA ALA A 225 -19.45 9.59 2.18
C ALA A 225 -18.93 8.35 1.46
N GLY A 226 -18.46 8.52 0.21
CA GLY A 226 -17.76 7.48 -0.53
C GLY A 226 -16.58 6.88 0.24
N VAL A 227 -15.68 7.71 0.76
CA VAL A 227 -14.50 7.26 1.52
C VAL A 227 -14.89 6.51 2.78
N TYR A 228 -15.89 6.99 3.51
CA TYR A 228 -16.37 6.33 4.73
C TYR A 228 -16.93 4.93 4.40
N TYR A 229 -17.85 4.82 3.45
CA TYR A 229 -18.43 3.53 3.09
C TYR A 229 -17.44 2.61 2.39
N PHE A 230 -16.48 3.15 1.63
CA PHE A 230 -15.42 2.35 1.04
C PHE A 230 -14.51 1.76 2.12
N ARG A 231 -14.18 2.53 3.16
CA ARG A 231 -13.44 2.00 4.32
C ARG A 231 -14.18 0.86 5.01
N LEU A 232 -15.49 1.00 5.22
CA LEU A 232 -16.30 -0.09 5.78
C LEU A 232 -16.38 -1.30 4.82
N ALA A 233 -16.50 -1.07 3.51
CA ALA A 233 -16.47 -2.13 2.51
C ALA A 233 -15.15 -2.90 2.53
N ARG A 234 -14.01 -2.20 2.65
CA ARG A 234 -12.70 -2.85 2.76
C ARG A 234 -12.53 -3.56 4.10
N ALA A 235 -13.09 -3.07 5.19
CA ALA A 235 -13.14 -3.81 6.44
C ALA A 235 -13.91 -5.15 6.27
N ALA A 236 -15.07 -5.13 5.62
CA ALA A 236 -15.83 -6.34 5.28
C ALA A 236 -15.01 -7.33 4.44
N VAL A 237 -14.29 -6.84 3.42
CA VAL A 237 -13.36 -7.66 2.63
C VAL A 237 -12.28 -8.28 3.51
N GLY A 238 -11.66 -7.50 4.40
CA GLY A 238 -10.66 -7.99 5.34
C GLY A 238 -11.20 -9.14 6.21
N PHE A 239 -12.40 -9.00 6.76
CA PHE A 239 -13.01 -10.03 7.60
C PHE A 239 -13.44 -11.28 6.82
N TRP A 240 -13.94 -11.09 5.60
CA TRP A 240 -14.23 -12.22 4.72
C TRP A 240 -12.94 -13.00 4.40
N LEU A 241 -11.85 -12.31 4.08
CA LEU A 241 -10.55 -12.95 3.86
C LEU A 241 -10.01 -13.64 5.12
N ASP A 242 -10.18 -13.03 6.30
CA ASP A 242 -9.83 -13.69 7.58
C ASP A 242 -10.57 -15.02 7.74
N ALA A 243 -11.85 -15.05 7.35
CA ALA A 243 -12.75 -16.19 7.48
C ALA A 243 -12.64 -17.24 6.38
N THR A 244 -12.07 -16.92 5.21
CA THR A 244 -11.97 -17.87 4.08
C THR A 244 -10.55 -18.36 3.84
N LYS A 245 -9.53 -17.60 4.22
CA LYS A 245 -8.13 -18.01 4.03
C LYS A 245 -7.80 -19.24 4.88
N PRO A 246 -7.18 -20.29 4.31
CA PRO A 246 -6.65 -21.40 5.11
C PRO A 246 -5.72 -20.90 6.23
N LEU A 247 -5.78 -21.51 7.41
CA LEU A 247 -4.98 -21.10 8.58
C LEU A 247 -3.47 -21.29 8.33
N LEU A 248 -3.08 -22.40 7.69
CA LEU A 248 -1.72 -22.67 7.27
C LEU A 248 -1.51 -22.19 5.84
N LEU A 249 -0.99 -20.97 5.67
CA LEU A 249 -0.74 -20.38 4.35
C LEU A 249 0.54 -20.92 3.71
N HIS A 250 0.47 -21.26 2.42
CA HIS A 250 1.64 -21.47 1.56
C HIS A 250 1.39 -20.90 0.16
N ASN A 251 1.84 -19.66 -0.07
CA ASN A 251 1.64 -18.95 -1.34
C ASN A 251 0.17 -18.94 -1.84
N ASP A 252 -0.79 -19.21 -0.96
CA ASP A 252 -2.21 -19.28 -1.31
C ASP A 252 -2.69 -17.89 -1.69
N VAL A 253 -2.93 -17.67 -2.99
CA VAL A 253 -3.67 -16.51 -3.46
C VAL A 253 -5.15 -16.86 -3.33
N VAL A 254 -5.80 -16.31 -2.31
CA VAL A 254 -7.26 -16.40 -2.20
C VAL A 254 -7.85 -15.25 -3.02
N PRO A 255 -8.47 -15.53 -4.19
CA PRO A 255 -9.10 -14.49 -4.98
C PRO A 255 -10.22 -13.85 -4.18
N LEU A 256 -10.36 -12.53 -4.31
CA LEU A 256 -11.47 -11.81 -3.72
C LEU A 256 -12.75 -12.16 -4.47
N ASP A 257 -13.68 -12.85 -3.80
CA ASP A 257 -15.05 -13.00 -4.30
C ASP A 257 -15.88 -11.80 -3.83
N GLU A 258 -15.86 -10.71 -4.60
CA GLU A 258 -16.62 -9.50 -4.27
C GLU A 258 -18.12 -9.75 -4.15
N SER A 259 -18.67 -10.65 -4.97
CA SER A 259 -20.08 -10.99 -4.94
C SER A 259 -20.45 -11.66 -3.62
N ALA A 260 -19.65 -12.61 -3.15
CA ALA A 260 -19.86 -13.26 -1.85
C ALA A 260 -19.75 -12.26 -0.69
N VAL A 261 -18.75 -11.38 -0.70
CA VAL A 261 -18.60 -10.36 0.36
C VAL A 261 -19.80 -9.40 0.37
N ARG A 262 -20.28 -9.00 -0.81
CA ARG A 262 -21.45 -8.12 -0.95
C ARG A 262 -22.73 -8.77 -0.44
N GLU A 263 -22.97 -10.04 -0.76
CA GLU A 263 -24.14 -10.78 -0.25
C GLU A 263 -24.05 -11.01 1.27
N ASP A 264 -22.86 -11.28 1.80
CA ASP A 264 -22.63 -11.35 3.25
C ASP A 264 -22.92 -10.02 3.94
N ALA A 265 -22.46 -8.91 3.37
CA ALA A 265 -22.76 -7.56 3.88
C ALA A 265 -24.27 -7.29 3.87
N LYS A 266 -24.99 -7.62 2.78
CA LYS A 266 -26.45 -7.50 2.70
C LYS A 266 -27.19 -8.38 3.70
N ARG A 267 -26.73 -9.62 3.93
CA ARG A 267 -27.35 -10.51 4.91
C ARG A 267 -27.18 -9.94 6.31
N ARG A 268 -25.97 -9.46 6.63
CA ARG A 268 -25.63 -8.90 7.95
C ARG A 268 -26.32 -7.55 8.22
N SER A 269 -26.56 -6.73 7.20
CA SER A 269 -27.23 -5.43 7.36
C SER A 269 -28.67 -5.54 7.86
N ARG A 270 -29.38 -6.63 7.54
CA ARG A 270 -30.78 -6.84 7.98
C ARG A 270 -30.96 -6.82 9.49
N ALA A 271 -29.91 -7.09 10.27
CA ALA A 271 -29.96 -7.16 11.73
C ALA A 271 -29.04 -6.15 12.41
N ALA A 272 -28.37 -5.28 11.65
CA ALA A 272 -27.42 -4.31 12.19
C ALA A 272 -28.07 -2.94 12.36
N PRO A 273 -27.86 -2.24 13.49
CA PRO A 273 -28.41 -0.90 13.70
C PRO A 273 -27.69 0.19 12.90
N SER A 274 -26.48 -0.09 12.41
CA SER A 274 -25.71 0.77 11.50
C SER A 274 -24.68 -0.05 10.74
N ALA A 275 -24.15 0.49 9.64
CA ALA A 275 -23.06 -0.10 8.88
C ALA A 275 -21.81 -0.27 9.74
N PHE A 276 -21.50 0.69 10.61
CA PHE A 276 -20.35 0.56 11.51
C PHE A 276 -20.56 -0.53 12.57
N ALA A 277 -21.77 -0.64 13.14
CA ALA A 277 -22.09 -1.70 14.09
C ALA A 277 -22.02 -3.10 13.44
N LEU A 278 -22.43 -3.22 12.18
CA LEU A 278 -22.24 -4.42 11.36
C LEU A 278 -20.77 -4.81 11.30
N ILE A 279 -19.90 -3.87 10.92
CA ILE A 279 -18.45 -4.09 10.78
C ILE A 279 -17.82 -4.50 12.12
N ARG A 280 -18.17 -3.84 13.23
CA ARG A 280 -17.65 -4.22 14.56
C ARG A 280 -18.10 -5.62 14.99
N ARG A 281 -19.35 -6.00 14.71
CA ARG A 281 -19.83 -7.37 14.99
C ARG A 281 -19.08 -8.40 14.15
N TRP A 282 -18.88 -8.12 12.86
CA TRP A 282 -18.15 -9.02 11.97
C TRP A 282 -16.68 -9.17 12.42
N ASP A 283 -16.03 -8.07 12.82
CA ASP A 283 -14.68 -8.09 13.41
C ASP A 283 -14.59 -9.06 14.61
N ALA A 284 -15.56 -8.96 15.53
CA ALA A 284 -15.62 -9.81 16.72
C ALA A 284 -15.83 -11.29 16.36
N GLU A 285 -16.68 -11.59 15.38
CA GLU A 285 -16.94 -12.97 14.94
C GLU A 285 -15.68 -13.63 14.35
N VAL A 286 -14.88 -12.90 13.58
CA VAL A 286 -13.65 -13.44 12.97
C VAL A 286 -12.43 -13.37 13.90
N GLN A 287 -12.55 -12.75 15.09
CA GLN A 287 -11.45 -12.68 16.06
C GLN A 287 -11.02 -14.07 16.54
N THR A 288 -11.97 -15.00 16.71
CA THR A 288 -11.63 -16.40 17.04
C THR A 288 -10.77 -17.03 15.95
N ILE A 289 -11.11 -16.81 14.68
CA ILE A 289 -10.34 -17.32 13.54
C ILE A 289 -8.93 -16.72 13.50
N ARG A 290 -8.78 -15.42 13.81
CA ARG A 290 -7.46 -14.80 13.95
C ARG A 290 -6.62 -15.42 15.05
N ASN A 291 -7.23 -15.73 16.19
CA ASN A 291 -6.54 -16.40 17.29
C ASN A 291 -6.10 -17.82 16.87
N GLN A 292 -6.96 -18.57 16.15
CA GLN A 292 -6.62 -19.87 15.59
C GLN A 292 -5.45 -19.77 14.61
N ARG A 293 -5.46 -18.77 13.73
CA ARG A 293 -4.37 -18.49 12.79
C ARG A 293 -3.05 -18.22 13.49
N ALA A 294 -3.06 -17.36 14.50
CA ALA A 294 -1.86 -17.05 15.29
C ALA A 294 -1.29 -18.30 15.98
N ALA A 295 -2.14 -19.17 16.53
CA ALA A 295 -1.71 -20.42 17.15
C ALA A 295 -1.12 -21.40 16.12
N ILE A 296 -1.73 -21.52 14.94
CA ILE A 296 -1.18 -22.32 13.84
C ILE A 296 0.15 -21.75 13.36
N ASP A 297 0.28 -20.43 13.24
CA ASP A 297 1.52 -19.78 12.84
C ASP A 297 2.67 -20.02 13.83
N GLN A 298 2.35 -20.04 15.13
CA GLN A 298 3.29 -20.39 16.18
C GLN A 298 3.72 -21.86 16.10
N ALA A 299 2.76 -22.79 15.91
CA ALA A 299 3.06 -24.21 15.76
C ALA A 299 3.84 -24.51 14.47
N ALA A 300 3.59 -23.75 13.40
CA ALA A 300 4.27 -23.82 12.11
C ALA A 300 5.48 -22.86 12.01
N SER A 301 6.06 -22.47 13.15
CA SER A 301 7.25 -21.64 13.18
C SER A 301 8.47 -22.39 12.62
N LEU A 302 9.38 -21.64 11.99
CA LEU A 302 10.61 -22.21 11.44
C LEU A 302 11.44 -22.86 12.55
N PRO A 303 11.97 -24.09 12.35
CA PRO A 303 12.72 -24.81 13.37
C PRO A 303 14.10 -24.21 13.63
N ILE A 304 14.64 -23.40 12.70
CA ILE A 304 15.92 -22.69 12.85
C ILE A 304 15.63 -21.24 13.26
N PRO A 305 15.95 -20.84 14.50
CA PRO A 305 15.75 -19.47 14.97
C PRO A 305 16.62 -18.48 14.18
N GLY A 306 16.15 -17.23 14.06
CA GLY A 306 16.88 -16.19 13.33
C GLY A 306 18.30 -15.91 13.87
N ARG A 307 18.50 -16.08 15.18
CA ARG A 307 19.83 -15.94 15.81
C ARG A 307 20.84 -17.01 15.36
N ASP A 308 20.35 -18.19 14.98
CA ASP A 308 21.18 -19.34 14.58
C ASP A 308 21.30 -19.41 13.05
N LEU A 309 20.31 -18.88 12.33
CA LEU A 309 20.28 -18.88 10.86
C LEU A 309 21.49 -18.16 10.24
N ARG A 310 21.88 -16.98 10.77
CA ARG A 310 22.98 -16.19 10.22
C ARG A 310 24.34 -16.88 10.40
N PRO A 311 24.73 -17.33 11.61
CA PRO A 311 25.96 -18.11 11.79
C PRO A 311 26.04 -19.34 10.88
N LEU A 312 24.94 -20.10 10.74
CA LEU A 312 24.89 -21.28 9.88
C LEU A 312 25.07 -20.90 8.40
N THR A 313 24.39 -19.85 7.94
CA THR A 313 24.52 -19.34 6.55
C THR A 313 25.97 -18.98 6.24
N VAL A 314 26.64 -18.28 7.16
CA VAL A 314 28.05 -17.89 7.01
C VAL A 314 28.96 -19.12 6.97
N ALA A 315 28.74 -20.09 7.85
CA ALA A 315 29.55 -21.32 7.89
C ALA A 315 29.42 -22.13 6.59
N ILE A 316 28.21 -22.25 6.05
CA ILE A 316 27.94 -22.94 4.78
C ILE A 316 28.62 -22.21 3.62
N ALA A 317 28.46 -20.89 3.51
CA ALA A 317 29.07 -20.11 2.44
C ALA A 317 30.60 -20.14 2.49
N ALA A 318 31.18 -20.06 3.69
CA ALA A 318 32.62 -20.17 3.90
C ALA A 318 33.15 -21.55 3.50
N ALA A 319 32.42 -22.63 3.81
CA ALA A 319 32.77 -23.99 3.38
C ALA A 319 32.71 -24.17 1.85
N ALA A 320 31.82 -23.42 1.18
CA ALA A 320 31.71 -23.37 -0.27
C ALA A 320 32.68 -22.36 -0.93
N GLY A 321 33.47 -21.62 -0.15
CA GLY A 321 34.46 -20.68 -0.66
C GLY A 321 33.91 -19.36 -1.21
N GLY A 322 32.67 -18.98 -0.86
CA GLY A 322 32.04 -17.77 -1.37
C GLY A 322 31.45 -16.87 -0.28
N GLU A 323 30.88 -15.73 -0.71
CA GLU A 323 30.27 -14.77 0.20
C GLU A 323 28.87 -15.23 0.65
N ALA A 324 28.52 -14.96 1.90
CA ALA A 324 27.25 -15.37 2.47
C ALA A 324 26.08 -14.55 1.89
N PRO A 325 25.01 -15.20 1.40
CA PRO A 325 23.83 -14.49 0.93
C PRO A 325 23.09 -13.78 2.08
N SER A 326 22.21 -12.85 1.73
CA SER A 326 21.42 -12.11 2.72
C SER A 326 20.57 -13.04 3.59
N SER A 327 20.71 -12.93 4.92
CA SER A 327 19.92 -13.74 5.86
C SER A 327 18.41 -13.59 5.66
N ASN A 328 17.94 -12.45 5.16
CA ASN A 328 16.52 -12.24 4.83
C ASN A 328 16.08 -13.07 3.60
N GLN A 329 16.92 -13.17 2.57
CA GLN A 329 16.63 -14.00 1.39
C GLN A 329 16.61 -15.48 1.76
N VAL A 330 17.60 -15.93 2.53
CA VAL A 330 17.68 -17.31 3.04
C VAL A 330 16.46 -17.63 3.90
N ARG A 331 16.12 -16.77 4.88
CA ARG A 331 14.94 -16.95 5.75
C ARG A 331 13.65 -17.06 4.95
N ARG A 332 13.48 -16.20 3.94
CA ARG A 332 12.28 -16.20 3.09
C ARG A 332 12.15 -17.51 2.31
N ARG A 333 13.23 -17.98 1.67
CA ARG A 333 13.21 -19.24 0.91
C ARG A 333 13.01 -20.46 1.80
N LEU A 334 13.71 -20.51 2.94
CA LEU A 334 13.57 -21.61 3.91
C LEU A 334 12.16 -21.63 4.52
N GLY A 335 11.62 -20.44 4.84
CA GLY A 335 10.24 -20.27 5.29
C GLY A 335 9.21 -20.77 4.29
N ALA A 336 9.38 -20.41 3.01
CA ALA A 336 8.50 -20.85 1.93
C ALA A 336 8.53 -22.37 1.76
N TRP A 337 9.73 -22.98 1.70
CA TRP A 337 9.89 -24.43 1.66
C TRP A 337 9.22 -25.10 2.87
N TYR A 338 9.54 -24.66 4.09
CA TYR A 338 9.06 -25.30 5.31
C TYR A 338 7.54 -25.26 5.41
N ARG A 339 6.93 -24.12 5.08
CA ARG A 339 5.48 -23.97 5.04
C ARG A 339 4.84 -24.82 3.94
N GLY A 340 5.48 -24.94 2.78
CA GLY A 340 5.02 -25.82 1.69
C GLY A 340 5.04 -27.28 2.09
N ALA A 341 6.17 -27.75 2.66
CA ALA A 341 6.30 -29.11 3.13
C ALA A 341 5.35 -29.45 4.29
N LEU A 342 5.12 -28.50 5.21
CA LEU A 342 4.08 -28.65 6.24
C LEU A 342 2.68 -28.79 5.62
N ARG A 343 2.38 -27.96 4.63
CA ARG A 343 1.09 -27.96 3.93
C ARG A 343 0.86 -29.25 3.14
N GLU A 344 1.89 -29.80 2.51
CA GLU A 344 1.81 -31.09 1.82
C GLU A 344 1.48 -32.25 2.77
N ARG A 345 1.98 -32.20 4.01
CA ARG A 345 1.78 -33.25 5.01
C ARG A 345 0.45 -33.16 5.74
N VAL A 346 0.05 -31.96 6.15
CA VAL A 346 -1.15 -31.72 6.97
C VAL A 346 -2.37 -31.38 6.12
N GLY A 347 -2.16 -30.95 4.87
CA GLY A 347 -3.23 -30.48 4.00
C GLY A 347 -3.81 -29.11 4.40
N PRO A 348 -4.92 -28.71 3.76
CA PRO A 348 -5.61 -27.48 4.09
C PRO A 348 -6.25 -27.47 5.47
N ILE A 349 -5.94 -26.44 6.25
CA ILE A 349 -6.63 -26.17 7.51
C ILE A 349 -7.61 -25.02 7.26
N LEU A 350 -8.87 -25.36 6.98
CA LEU A 350 -9.91 -24.37 6.72
C LEU A 350 -10.51 -23.85 8.04
N PRO A 351 -10.68 -22.54 8.20
CA PRO A 351 -11.38 -21.99 9.37
C PRO A 351 -12.92 -22.01 9.20
N PRO A 352 -13.67 -21.92 10.30
CA PRO A 352 -13.21 -22.09 11.68
C PRO A 352 -12.89 -23.56 11.99
N VAL A 353 -11.95 -23.80 12.91
CA VAL A 353 -11.66 -25.14 13.42
C VAL A 353 -12.37 -25.35 14.76
N ASP A 354 -13.21 -26.38 14.88
CA ASP A 354 -13.98 -26.64 16.10
C ASP A 354 -13.09 -27.05 17.28
N ASP A 355 -12.17 -28.00 17.08
CA ASP A 355 -11.15 -28.37 18.06
C ASP A 355 -9.75 -28.13 17.50
N LEU A 356 -9.14 -27.03 17.96
CA LEU A 356 -7.82 -26.59 17.49
C LEU A 356 -6.68 -27.46 18.04
N GLN A 357 -6.84 -28.12 19.19
CA GLN A 357 -5.72 -28.79 19.87
C GLN A 357 -5.18 -30.03 19.13
N PRO A 358 -6.02 -30.92 18.57
CA PRO A 358 -5.55 -32.00 17.69
C PRO A 358 -4.78 -31.46 16.48
N VAL A 359 -5.29 -30.41 15.83
CA VAL A 359 -4.66 -29.79 14.66
C VAL A 359 -3.29 -29.21 15.00
N LEU A 360 -3.16 -28.50 16.14
CA LEU A 360 -1.87 -27.98 16.59
C LEU A 360 -0.86 -29.10 16.88
N ARG A 361 -1.31 -30.21 17.47
CA ARG A 361 -0.44 -31.38 17.72
C ARG A 361 0.02 -32.03 16.43
N GLU A 362 -0.85 -32.13 15.44
CA GLU A 362 -0.53 -32.64 14.10
C GLU A 362 0.50 -31.75 13.40
N VAL A 363 0.26 -30.44 13.33
CA VAL A 363 1.20 -29.46 12.76
C VAL A 363 2.56 -29.52 13.47
N ALA A 364 2.56 -29.56 14.81
CA ALA A 364 3.80 -29.66 15.57
C ALA A 364 4.53 -30.99 15.33
N SER A 365 3.80 -32.09 15.12
CA SER A 365 4.41 -33.38 14.79
C SER A 365 5.05 -33.36 13.41
N ALA A 366 4.33 -32.90 12.40
CA ALA A 366 4.86 -32.73 11.05
C ALA A 366 6.08 -31.78 11.04
N GLY A 367 6.05 -30.72 11.85
CA GLY A 367 7.16 -29.79 12.02
C GLY A 367 8.41 -30.42 12.61
N ARG A 368 8.28 -31.29 13.62
CA ARG A 368 9.43 -32.03 14.19
C ARG A 368 10.07 -32.95 13.16
N ASP A 369 9.28 -33.63 12.35
CA ASP A 369 9.79 -34.51 11.30
C ASP A 369 10.52 -33.72 10.20
N LEU A 370 10.06 -32.51 9.90
CA LEU A 370 10.71 -31.60 8.94
C LEU A 370 11.95 -30.92 9.52
N ALA A 371 12.02 -30.69 10.83
CA ALA A 371 13.17 -30.07 11.48
C ALA A 371 14.47 -30.87 11.24
N ALA A 372 14.38 -32.20 11.17
CA ALA A 372 15.52 -33.07 10.83
C ALA A 372 16.05 -32.83 9.40
N GLN A 373 15.25 -32.26 8.50
CA GLN A 373 15.60 -31.98 7.11
C GLN A 373 16.03 -30.52 6.90
N ALA A 374 15.68 -29.62 7.82
CA ALA A 374 15.88 -28.18 7.69
C ALA A 374 17.35 -27.78 7.52
N GLY A 375 18.29 -28.50 8.14
CA GLY A 375 19.72 -28.23 7.96
C GLY A 375 20.21 -28.48 6.54
N ARG A 376 19.82 -29.60 5.93
CA ARG A 376 20.16 -29.92 4.53
C ARG A 376 19.52 -28.94 3.56
N GLU A 377 18.28 -28.54 3.84
CA GLU A 377 17.59 -27.58 2.99
C GLU A 377 18.17 -26.17 3.09
N LEU A 378 18.58 -25.75 4.29
CA LEU A 378 19.32 -24.51 4.50
C LEU A 378 20.59 -24.49 3.64
N GLU A 379 21.38 -25.55 3.68
CA GLU A 379 22.58 -25.70 2.85
C GLU A 379 22.26 -25.57 1.36
N ARG A 380 21.28 -26.34 0.87
CA ARG A 380 20.82 -26.28 -0.53
C ARG A 380 20.42 -24.86 -0.96
N ILE A 381 19.68 -24.15 -0.12
CA ILE A 381 19.19 -22.78 -0.40
C ILE A 381 20.34 -21.78 -0.44
N VAL A 382 21.30 -21.88 0.49
CA VAL A 382 22.47 -21.00 0.53
C VAL A 382 23.31 -21.16 -0.73
N LEU A 383 23.63 -22.40 -1.11
CA LEU A 383 24.40 -22.69 -2.32
C LEU A 383 23.68 -22.19 -3.58
N ALA A 384 22.36 -22.38 -3.67
CA ALA A 384 21.58 -21.88 -4.80
C ALA A 384 21.60 -20.34 -4.90
N LEU A 385 21.49 -19.63 -3.77
CA LEU A 385 21.56 -18.16 -3.75
C LEU A 385 22.95 -17.64 -4.12
N MET A 386 24.02 -18.34 -3.75
CA MET A 386 25.39 -18.00 -4.14
C MET A 386 25.57 -18.14 -5.66
N ALA A 387 25.13 -19.28 -6.23
CA ALA A 387 25.19 -19.49 -7.68
C ALA A 387 24.39 -18.44 -8.46
N GLU A 388 23.22 -18.01 -7.95
CA GLU A 388 22.45 -16.93 -8.57
C GLU A 388 23.17 -15.58 -8.52
N ALA A 389 23.94 -15.31 -7.46
CA ALA A 389 24.73 -14.08 -7.34
C ALA A 389 25.91 -14.07 -8.33
N GLU A 390 26.61 -15.19 -8.47
CA GLU A 390 27.72 -15.34 -9.44
C GLU A 390 27.24 -15.13 -10.88
N VAL A 391 26.08 -15.69 -11.24
CA VAL A 391 25.47 -15.47 -12.57
C VAL A 391 25.11 -14.00 -12.78
N ALA A 392 24.51 -13.35 -11.79
CA ALA A 392 24.15 -11.93 -11.87
C ALA A 392 25.38 -11.01 -11.98
N GLU A 393 26.49 -11.34 -11.31
CA GLU A 393 27.76 -10.62 -11.43
C GLU A 393 28.36 -10.77 -12.83
N CYS A 394 28.42 -11.98 -13.38
CA CYS A 394 28.89 -12.24 -14.74
C CYS A 394 28.06 -11.49 -15.80
N GLU A 395 26.73 -11.48 -15.66
CA GLU A 395 25.84 -10.73 -16.56
C GLU A 395 26.06 -9.22 -16.43
N SER A 396 26.36 -8.72 -15.23
CA SER A 396 26.63 -7.31 -15.00
C SER A 396 27.97 -6.84 -15.57
N ASP A 397 28.99 -7.70 -15.55
CA ASP A 397 30.30 -7.44 -16.14
C ASP A 397 30.24 -7.45 -17.67
N ILE A 398 29.46 -8.35 -18.26
CA ILE A 398 29.21 -8.39 -19.71
C ILE A 398 28.41 -7.17 -20.18
N ALA A 399 27.52 -6.62 -19.35
CA ALA A 399 26.74 -5.44 -19.69
C ALA A 399 27.50 -4.11 -19.53
N GLN A 400 28.64 -4.12 -18.83
CA GLN A 400 29.48 -2.93 -18.58
C GLN A 400 30.75 -2.86 -19.44
N GLY A 401 31.14 -3.97 -20.08
CA GLY A 401 32.21 -4.03 -21.09
C GLY A 401 31.68 -3.87 -22.50
#